data_AF-A0A5M8Q363-F1
#
_entry.id   AF-A0A5M8Q363-F1
#
_cell.length_a   1.000
_cell.length_b   1.000
_cell.length_c   1.000
_cell.angle_alpha   90.00
_cell.angle_beta   90.00
_cell.angle_gamma   90.00
#
_symmetry.space_group_name_H-M   'P 1'
#
loop_
_entity.id
_entity.type
_entity.pdbx_description
1 polymer ?
#
loop_
_entity_poly.entity_id
_entity_poly.type
_entity_poly.pdbx_seq_one_letter_code
_entity_poly.pdbx_strand_id
1 'polypeptide(L)'
;METLKKPIWYFDRNGETSIGQEDFTQSVFYLEKDNGRVYAKWDPNFVKSLSRYSDKGVIAPLSPEQIKAIQVLEDTCQRLTLHMKLEVGDVQFMSNEHLFHARTQYKDDPPTAPGRHLLRLWLSQPESEGGWKLPFHDSDV
;
A
#
# COMPACT_ATOMS: atom_id res chain seq x y z
N MET A 1 -14.15 4.82 9.44
CA MET A 1 -14.23 3.51 8.76
C MET A 1 -15.10 3.57 7.51
N GLU A 2 -16.35 4.07 7.55
CA GLU A 2 -17.21 4.16 6.34
C GLU A 2 -16.58 4.86 5.13
N THR A 3 -15.89 5.99 5.32
CA THR A 3 -15.25 6.75 4.22
C THR A 3 -14.18 5.93 3.47
N LEU A 4 -13.44 5.06 4.16
CA LEU A 4 -12.36 4.25 3.57
C LEU A 4 -12.89 3.18 2.59
N LYS A 5 -14.18 2.84 2.70
CA LYS A 5 -14.87 1.85 1.83
C LYS A 5 -15.52 2.47 0.59
N LYS A 6 -15.63 3.80 0.54
CA LYS A 6 -16.31 4.49 -0.56
C LYS A 6 -15.38 4.59 -1.78
N PRO A 7 -15.88 4.49 -3.02
CA PRO A 7 -15.09 4.62 -4.24
C PRO A 7 -14.80 6.11 -4.58
N ILE A 8 -14.33 6.87 -3.58
CA ILE A 8 -14.05 8.32 -3.68
C ILE A 8 -12.54 8.60 -3.63
N TRP A 9 -11.71 7.56 -3.60
CA TRP A 9 -10.27 7.66 -3.50
C TRP A 9 -9.64 7.60 -4.88
N TYR A 10 -8.63 8.43 -5.09
CA TYR A 10 -7.75 8.39 -6.24
C TYR A 10 -6.35 8.08 -5.71
N PHE A 11 -5.61 7.19 -6.37
CA PHE A 11 -4.22 6.93 -6.03
C PHE A 11 -3.38 7.07 -7.28
N ASP A 12 -2.47 8.01 -7.26
CA ASP A 12 -1.48 8.19 -8.31
C ASP A 12 -0.58 6.96 -8.40
N ARG A 13 -0.48 6.34 -9.58
CA ARG A 13 0.37 5.15 -9.77
C ARG A 13 1.84 5.48 -10.00
N ASN A 14 2.24 6.76 -9.99
CA ASN A 14 3.63 7.22 -10.12
C ASN A 14 4.39 6.57 -11.29
N GLY A 15 3.71 6.30 -12.41
CA GLY A 15 4.29 5.69 -13.61
C GLY A 15 4.31 4.16 -13.62
N GLU A 16 3.79 3.48 -12.59
CA GLU A 16 3.61 2.03 -12.54
C GLU A 16 2.29 1.60 -13.21
N THR A 17 2.11 1.94 -14.48
CA THR A 17 0.93 1.57 -15.27
C THR A 17 1.22 0.45 -16.27
N SER A 18 0.30 -0.50 -16.39
CA SER A 18 0.26 -1.47 -17.48
C SER A 18 -0.50 -0.86 -18.68
N ILE A 19 -0.28 -1.41 -19.88
CA ILE A 19 -0.96 -0.95 -21.11
C ILE A 19 -2.48 -0.99 -20.90
N GLY A 20 -3.15 0.15 -21.12
CA GLY A 20 -4.61 0.27 -21.03
C GLY A 20 -5.18 0.48 -19.63
N GLN A 21 -4.35 0.62 -18.60
CA GLN A 21 -4.80 0.97 -17.25
C GLN A 21 -4.75 2.48 -17.02
N GLU A 22 -5.74 3.02 -16.32
CA GLU A 22 -5.77 4.41 -15.86
C GLU A 22 -4.58 4.69 -14.90
N ASP A 23 -4.12 5.94 -14.90
CA ASP A 23 -3.01 6.41 -14.04
C ASP A 23 -3.37 6.42 -12.54
N PHE A 24 -4.61 6.07 -12.21
CA PHE A 24 -5.09 5.96 -10.84
C PHE A 24 -5.91 4.71 -10.56
N THR A 25 -5.84 4.23 -9.32
CA THR A 25 -6.77 3.22 -8.79
C THR A 25 -7.77 3.85 -7.83
N GLN A 26 -8.86 3.14 -7.55
CA GLN A 26 -9.93 3.59 -6.67
C GLN A 26 -10.10 2.60 -5.51
N SER A 27 -10.14 3.15 -4.28
CA SER A 27 -10.35 2.49 -2.98
C SER A 27 -9.10 2.03 -2.22
N VAL A 28 -9.12 2.24 -0.88
CA VAL A 28 -8.08 1.80 0.07
C VAL A 28 -8.29 0.34 0.49
N PHE A 29 -9.55 -0.06 0.66
CA PHE A 29 -9.92 -1.41 1.08
C PHE A 29 -10.80 -2.06 0.03
N TYR A 30 -10.56 -3.34 -0.24
CA TYR A 30 -11.35 -4.17 -1.14
C TYR A 30 -11.92 -5.35 -0.35
N LEU A 31 -13.16 -5.73 -0.65
CA LEU A 31 -13.79 -6.91 -0.07
C LEU A 31 -13.93 -7.97 -1.16
N GLU A 32 -13.39 -9.16 -0.93
CA GLU A 32 -13.59 -10.32 -1.78
C GLU A 32 -15.08 -10.70 -1.77
N LYS A 33 -15.68 -10.88 -2.95
CA LYS A 33 -17.11 -11.24 -3.06
C LYS A 33 -17.39 -12.66 -2.57
N ASP A 34 -16.51 -13.59 -2.88
CA ASP A 34 -16.78 -15.02 -2.74
C ASP A 34 -16.44 -15.52 -1.32
N ASN A 35 -15.32 -15.07 -0.74
CA ASN A 35 -14.84 -15.53 0.57
C ASN A 35 -14.84 -14.45 1.67
N GLY A 36 -15.23 -13.20 1.36
CA GLY A 36 -15.36 -12.13 2.34
C GLY A 36 -14.04 -11.60 2.92
N ARG A 37 -12.89 -11.87 2.28
CA ARG A 37 -11.58 -11.38 2.74
C ARG A 37 -11.41 -9.89 2.45
N VAL A 38 -10.68 -9.19 3.32
CA VAL A 38 -10.46 -7.75 3.20
C VAL A 38 -9.02 -7.49 2.78
N TYR A 39 -8.84 -6.94 1.58
CA TYR A 39 -7.57 -6.47 1.08
C TYR A 39 -7.39 -5.00 1.41
N ALA A 40 -6.15 -4.59 1.66
CA ALA A 40 -5.83 -3.18 1.85
C ALA A 40 -4.66 -2.77 0.95
N LYS A 41 -4.84 -1.64 0.25
CA LYS A 41 -3.77 -0.97 -0.48
C LYS A 41 -3.68 0.47 0.00
N TRP A 42 -2.55 0.80 0.60
CA TRP A 42 -2.31 2.11 1.14
C TRP A 42 -0.85 2.49 0.95
N ASP A 43 -0.62 3.65 0.34
CA ASP A 43 0.66 4.33 0.37
C ASP A 43 0.38 5.81 0.69
N PRO A 44 0.92 6.36 1.79
CA PRO A 44 0.72 7.76 2.14
C PRO A 44 1.29 8.73 1.09
N ASN A 45 2.28 8.30 0.29
CA ASN A 45 2.87 9.13 -0.75
C ASN A 45 1.92 9.29 -1.95
N PHE A 46 1.12 8.28 -2.27
CA PHE A 46 0.14 8.36 -3.37
C PHE A 46 -0.99 9.33 -3.09
N VAL A 47 -1.26 9.66 -1.81
CA VAL A 47 -2.27 10.66 -1.44
C VAL A 47 -1.68 12.05 -1.32
N LYS A 48 -0.45 12.16 -0.80
CA LYS A 48 0.29 13.44 -0.74
C LYS A 48 0.66 13.97 -2.12
N SER A 49 0.89 13.09 -3.11
CA SER A 49 1.19 13.51 -4.49
C SER A 49 -0.04 13.98 -5.28
N LEU A 50 -1.27 13.70 -4.81
CA LEU A 50 -2.51 14.04 -5.52
C LEU A 50 -2.71 15.54 -5.73
N SER A 51 -2.09 16.39 -4.89
CA SER A 51 -2.18 17.84 -5.05
C SER A 51 -1.74 18.28 -6.46
N ARG A 52 -0.76 17.59 -7.06
CA ARG A 52 -0.28 17.88 -8.43
C ARG A 52 -1.38 17.76 -9.51
N TYR A 53 -2.45 17.02 -9.21
CA TYR A 53 -3.63 16.84 -10.06
C TYR A 53 -4.80 17.71 -9.62
N SER A 54 -5.08 17.79 -8.31
CA SER A 54 -6.19 18.61 -7.81
C SER A 54 -5.94 20.11 -8.00
N ASP A 55 -4.69 20.56 -7.86
CA ASP A 55 -4.31 21.96 -8.07
C ASP A 55 -4.49 22.39 -9.54
N LYS A 56 -4.47 21.40 -10.46
CA LYS A 56 -4.75 21.59 -11.90
C LYS A 56 -6.22 21.36 -12.26
N GLY A 57 -7.08 21.04 -11.29
CA GLY A 57 -8.50 20.76 -11.48
C GLY A 57 -8.81 19.43 -12.19
N VAL A 58 -7.84 18.53 -12.32
CA VAL A 58 -8.02 17.22 -12.98
C VAL A 58 -8.86 16.28 -12.12
N ILE A 59 -8.68 16.36 -10.80
CA ILE A 59 -9.46 15.63 -9.79
C ILE A 59 -9.91 16.59 -8.69
N ALA A 60 -10.94 16.21 -7.92
CA ALA A 60 -11.33 16.97 -6.75
C ALA A 60 -10.25 16.89 -5.65
N PRO A 61 -10.01 17.98 -4.90
CA PRO A 61 -9.18 17.92 -3.70
C PRO A 61 -9.79 17.01 -2.64
N LEU A 62 -8.98 16.54 -1.70
CA LEU A 62 -9.45 15.71 -0.60
C LEU A 62 -10.48 16.46 0.25
N SER A 63 -11.64 15.83 0.46
CA SER A 63 -12.64 16.31 1.40
C SER A 63 -12.15 16.23 2.86
N PRO A 64 -12.70 17.03 3.78
CA PRO A 64 -12.40 16.91 5.21
C PRO A 64 -12.62 15.49 5.76
N GLU A 65 -13.63 14.77 5.26
CA GLU A 65 -13.92 13.39 5.65
C GLU A 65 -12.83 12.42 5.19
N GLN A 66 -12.27 12.62 3.98
CA GLN A 66 -11.14 11.86 3.49
C GLN A 66 -9.90 12.12 4.34
N ILE A 67 -9.57 13.40 4.59
CA ILE A 67 -8.41 13.77 5.43
C ILE A 67 -8.52 13.12 6.81
N LYS A 68 -9.69 13.20 7.44
CA LYS A 68 -9.94 12.55 8.74
C LYS A 68 -9.79 11.02 8.66
N ALA A 69 -10.26 10.40 7.59
CA ALA A 69 -10.15 8.95 7.41
C ALA A 69 -8.70 8.49 7.24
N ILE A 70 -7.88 9.26 6.53
CA ILE A 70 -6.44 9.05 6.40
C ILE A 70 -5.77 9.14 7.77
N GLN A 71 -6.03 10.21 8.52
CA GLN A 71 -5.44 10.41 9.84
C GLN A 71 -5.75 9.24 10.77
N VAL A 72 -7.00 8.80 10.83
CA VAL A 72 -7.42 7.65 11.64
C VAL A 72 -6.71 6.36 11.23
N LEU A 73 -6.52 6.14 9.91
CA LEU A 73 -5.79 4.99 9.41
C LEU A 73 -4.33 5.04 9.86
N GLU A 74 -3.63 6.15 9.62
CA GLU A 74 -2.23 6.33 9.99
C GLU A 74 -2.00 6.23 11.50
N ASP A 75 -2.84 6.88 12.32
CA ASP A 75 -2.78 6.81 13.78
C ASP A 75 -3.01 5.37 14.28
N THR A 76 -3.92 4.64 13.63
CA THR A 76 -4.19 3.24 13.97
C THR A 76 -2.99 2.36 13.60
N CYS A 77 -2.40 2.55 12.43
CA CYS A 77 -1.18 1.86 12.03
C CYS A 77 -0.06 2.11 13.04
N GLN A 78 0.20 3.37 13.41
CA GLN A 78 1.23 3.70 14.40
C GLN A 78 0.97 3.03 15.75
N ARG A 79 -0.27 3.07 16.24
CA ARG A 79 -0.65 2.46 17.52
C ARG A 79 -0.53 0.93 17.53
N LEU A 80 -0.75 0.28 16.39
CA LEU A 80 -0.74 -1.19 16.25
C LEU A 80 0.55 -1.72 15.59
N THR A 81 1.55 -0.87 15.37
CA THR A 81 2.80 -1.26 14.71
C THR A 81 3.56 -2.26 15.57
N LEU A 82 4.00 -3.35 14.93
CA LEU A 82 5.01 -4.24 15.50
C LEU A 82 6.40 -3.76 15.06
N HIS A 83 7.22 -3.32 16.02
CA HIS A 83 8.60 -2.96 15.73
C HIS A 83 9.48 -4.22 15.67
N MET A 84 10.21 -4.36 14.58
CA MET A 84 11.17 -5.45 14.37
C MET A 84 12.51 -4.85 13.97
N LYS A 85 13.57 -5.26 14.69
CA LYS A 85 14.96 -4.97 14.32
C LYS A 85 15.55 -6.26 13.74
N LEU A 86 15.80 -6.28 12.44
CA LEU A 86 16.38 -7.43 11.75
C LEU A 86 17.89 -7.47 11.99
N GLU A 87 18.38 -8.65 12.37
CA GLU A 87 19.81 -8.98 12.44
C GLU A 87 20.25 -9.76 11.19
N VAL A 88 21.57 -9.94 11.03
CA VAL A 88 22.11 -10.69 9.89
C VAL A 88 21.65 -12.14 9.96
N GLY A 89 20.96 -12.58 8.92
CA GLY A 89 20.38 -13.92 8.83
C GLY A 89 18.87 -13.96 9.10
N ASP A 90 18.29 -12.89 9.64
CA ASP A 90 16.83 -12.81 9.83
C ASP A 90 16.10 -12.70 8.48
N VAL A 91 14.95 -13.36 8.42
CA VAL A 91 14.04 -13.32 7.27
C VAL A 91 12.67 -12.86 7.74
N GLN A 92 12.10 -11.87 7.05
CA GLN A 92 10.76 -11.36 7.30
C GLN A 92 9.82 -11.77 6.18
N PHE A 93 8.81 -12.57 6.51
CA PHE A 93 7.68 -12.87 5.62
C PHE A 93 6.50 -11.96 5.96
N MET A 94 5.87 -11.39 4.94
CA MET A 94 4.68 -10.56 5.09
C MET A 94 3.72 -10.82 3.92
N SER A 95 2.42 -10.89 4.22
CA SER A 95 1.37 -10.85 3.21
C SER A 95 1.12 -9.39 2.84
N ASN A 96 1.34 -9.06 1.57
CA ASN A 96 1.19 -7.70 1.05
C ASN A 96 -0.28 -7.25 1.02
N GLU A 97 -1.20 -8.20 1.15
CA GLU A 97 -2.65 -8.00 1.05
C GLU A 97 -3.29 -7.49 2.34
N HIS A 98 -2.69 -7.76 3.50
CA HIS A 98 -3.28 -7.47 4.83
C HIS A 98 -2.37 -6.68 5.77
N LEU A 99 -1.07 -6.59 5.47
CA LEU A 99 -0.09 -5.93 6.32
C LEU A 99 0.50 -4.71 5.61
N PHE A 100 0.37 -3.57 6.27
CA PHE A 100 1.18 -2.41 5.92
C PHE A 100 2.57 -2.56 6.55
N HIS A 101 3.58 -2.21 5.78
CA HIS A 101 4.97 -2.25 6.23
C HIS A 101 5.66 -0.94 5.93
N ALA A 102 6.55 -0.54 6.83
CA ALA A 102 7.32 0.69 6.71
C ALA A 102 8.68 0.49 7.39
N ARG A 103 9.56 1.47 7.21
CA ARG A 103 10.84 1.55 7.93
C ARG A 103 10.90 2.85 8.72
N THR A 104 11.55 2.80 9.89
CA THR A 104 11.90 4.01 10.63
C THR A 104 13.04 4.75 9.94
N GLN A 105 13.19 6.03 10.24
CA GLN A 105 14.37 6.79 9.82
C GLN A 105 15.63 6.15 10.42
N TYR A 106 16.69 6.07 9.63
CA TYR A 106 18.02 5.66 10.07
C TYR A 106 19.08 6.51 9.35
N LYS A 107 20.31 6.45 9.85
CA LYS A 107 21.49 7.03 9.20
C LYS A 107 22.37 5.90 8.74
N ASP A 108 22.93 6.02 7.54
CA ASP A 108 23.94 5.07 7.07
C ASP A 108 25.18 5.16 7.97
N ASP A 109 25.80 4.00 8.19
CA ASP A 109 27.08 3.92 8.88
C ASP A 109 28.17 4.63 8.08
N PRO A 110 29.27 5.08 8.74
CA PRO A 110 30.40 5.64 8.02
C PRO A 110 30.91 4.65 6.94
N PRO A 111 31.54 5.14 5.86
CA PRO A 111 31.90 4.32 4.68
C PRO A 111 32.78 3.09 4.98
N THR A 112 33.41 3.03 6.16
CA THR A 112 34.28 1.95 6.60
C THR A 112 33.53 0.77 7.26
N ALA A 113 32.24 0.93 7.55
CA ALA A 113 31.40 -0.12 8.13
C ALA A 113 30.39 -0.67 7.09
N PRO A 114 30.07 -1.97 7.14
CA PRO A 114 29.05 -2.54 6.27
C PRO A 114 27.68 -1.92 6.61
N GLY A 115 27.11 -1.16 5.67
CA GLY A 115 25.80 -0.54 5.83
C GLY A 115 24.65 -1.56 5.80
N ARG A 116 23.45 -1.11 6.15
CA ARG A 116 22.22 -1.91 6.10
C ARG A 116 21.92 -2.39 4.69
N HIS A 117 21.98 -3.70 4.46
CA HIS A 117 21.66 -4.33 3.17
C HIS A 117 20.56 -5.38 3.34
N LEU A 118 19.46 -5.24 2.60
CA LEU A 118 18.36 -6.20 2.57
C LEU A 118 18.08 -6.66 1.15
N LEU A 119 17.84 -7.96 0.99
CA LEU A 119 17.32 -8.53 -0.24
C LEU A 119 15.80 -8.64 -0.11
N ARG A 120 15.07 -8.25 -1.16
CA ARG A 120 13.60 -8.35 -1.22
C ARG A 120 13.20 -9.26 -2.37
N LEU A 121 12.37 -10.25 -2.05
CA LEU A 121 11.77 -11.18 -3.00
C LEU A 121 10.24 -11.06 -2.90
N TRP A 122 9.58 -11.04 -4.05
CA TRP A 122 8.12 -11.12 -4.14
C TRP A 122 7.74 -12.55 -4.51
N LEU A 123 6.78 -13.12 -3.79
CA LEU A 123 6.24 -14.45 -4.05
C LEU A 123 4.77 -14.30 -4.41
N SER A 124 4.36 -14.91 -5.51
CA SER A 124 2.96 -15.07 -5.89
C SER A 124 2.66 -16.55 -6.08
N GLN A 125 1.42 -16.94 -5.80
CA GLN A 125 0.92 -18.29 -6.04
C GLN A 125 -0.31 -18.17 -6.96
N PRO A 126 -0.38 -18.90 -8.07
CA PRO A 126 -1.54 -18.86 -8.97
C PRO A 126 -2.83 -19.29 -8.27
N GLU A 127 -3.99 -18.75 -8.67
CA GLU A 127 -5.29 -19.15 -8.08
C GLU A 127 -5.53 -20.66 -8.24
N SER A 128 -5.11 -21.25 -9.37
CA SER A 128 -5.22 -22.68 -9.68
C SER A 128 -4.44 -23.58 -8.72
N GLU A 129 -3.43 -23.04 -8.06
CA GLU A 129 -2.60 -23.75 -7.07
C GLU A 129 -2.94 -23.35 -5.63
N GLY A 130 -4.02 -22.59 -5.40
CA GLY A 130 -4.47 -22.15 -4.08
C GLY A 130 -4.06 -20.72 -3.69
N GLY A 131 -3.57 -19.94 -4.66
CA GLY A 131 -3.42 -18.49 -4.56
C GLY A 131 -4.75 -17.79 -4.26
N TRP A 132 -4.68 -16.58 -3.72
CA TRP A 132 -5.88 -15.79 -3.43
C TRP A 132 -6.35 -15.08 -4.69
N LYS A 133 -7.66 -15.06 -4.90
CA LYS A 133 -8.28 -14.25 -5.94
C LYS A 133 -8.20 -12.78 -5.58
N LEU A 134 -7.21 -12.10 -6.15
CA LEU A 134 -6.99 -10.67 -5.92
C LEU A 134 -8.07 -9.83 -6.61
N PRO A 135 -8.34 -8.59 -6.16
CA PRO A 135 -9.35 -7.72 -6.76
C PRO A 135 -8.93 -7.13 -8.13
N PHE A 136 -7.91 -7.67 -8.77
CA PHE A 136 -7.38 -7.22 -10.06
C PHE A 136 -7.85 -8.14 -11.19
N HIS A 137 -7.97 -7.61 -12.40
CA HIS A 137 -8.45 -8.39 -13.55
C HIS A 137 -7.39 -9.38 -14.08
N ASP A 138 -6.14 -9.18 -13.67
CA ASP A 138 -4.95 -9.97 -13.99
C ASP A 138 -4.46 -10.74 -12.75
N SER A 139 -5.37 -11.18 -11.87
CA SER A 139 -4.99 -11.97 -10.70
C SER A 139 -4.54 -13.40 -11.01
N ASP A 140 -4.86 -13.89 -12.22
CA ASP A 140 -4.65 -15.26 -12.69
C ASP A 140 -3.40 -15.48 -13.57
N VAL A 141 -2.55 -14.45 -13.75
CA VAL A 141 -1.36 -14.52 -14.64
C VAL A 141 -0.08 -14.92 -13.91
#